data_AF-A0A507SMR4-F1
#
_entry.id   AF-A0A507SMR4-F1
#
_cell.length_a   1.000
_cell.length_b   1.000
_cell.length_c   1.000
_cell.angle_alpha   90.00
_cell.angle_beta   90.00
_cell.angle_gamma   90.00
#
_symmetry.space_group_name_H-M   'P 1'
#
loop_
_entity.id
_entity.type
_entity.pdbx_description
1 polymer ?
#
loop_
_entity_poly.entity_id
_entity_poly.type
_entity_poly.pdbx_seq_one_letter_code
_entity_poly.pdbx_strand_id
1 'polypeptide(L)'
;MIYMHEHNLLSKIKNNYKNKGKILEEFHKNVYLNFRNNIEKLTLSKHNPENFEEFAQLINWYYFKLVEFSKNNNISTQSKFESSFLEEINCYLFQNLLPIKNNELGIFNKRIFAGLKINNEGKISLINKDVDFCIGIKSIIKINDQPGISLTIPVVCVEVKTYLDATMFGEVKNSSSSIKYANPNSNMYLLCTYLSIANEHIISARGNSALNEIFVLKHNKDNLFDWKIFYDYYCEIENCVMSYKASDKITVPGRLFKPLITYSH
;
A
#
# COMPACT_ATOMS: atom_id res chain seq x y z
N MET A 1 -9.58 -10.16 -7.45
CA MET A 1 -9.41 -8.80 -6.89
C MET A 1 -9.73 -8.84 -5.40
N ILE A 2 -9.01 -8.07 -4.57
CA ILE A 2 -9.31 -7.92 -3.14
C ILE A 2 -10.15 -6.64 -2.96
N TYR A 3 -11.38 -6.78 -2.50
CA TYR A 3 -12.28 -5.64 -2.20
C TYR A 3 -12.29 -5.38 -0.70
N MET A 4 -11.26 -4.69 -0.21
CA MET A 4 -11.07 -4.46 1.24
C MET A 4 -12.19 -3.60 1.83
N HIS A 5 -12.62 -2.59 1.10
CA HIS A 5 -13.71 -1.71 1.50
C HIS A 5 -15.06 -2.43 1.44
N GLU A 6 -15.33 -3.16 0.35
CA GLU A 6 -16.57 -3.96 0.27
C GLU A 6 -16.67 -4.96 1.40
N HIS A 7 -15.58 -5.67 1.70
CA HIS A 7 -15.56 -6.65 2.78
C HIS A 7 -15.87 -5.98 4.13
N ASN A 8 -15.30 -4.79 4.38
CA ASN A 8 -15.62 -4.01 5.57
C ASN A 8 -17.10 -3.57 5.60
N LEU A 9 -17.65 -3.11 4.47
CA LEU A 9 -19.07 -2.76 4.33
C LEU A 9 -19.97 -3.95 4.66
N LEU A 10 -19.78 -5.09 3.99
CA LEU A 10 -20.56 -6.31 4.16
C LEU A 10 -20.47 -6.84 5.60
N SER A 11 -19.28 -6.78 6.21
CA SER A 11 -19.10 -7.15 7.62
C SER A 11 -19.91 -6.24 8.55
N LYS A 12 -19.95 -4.93 8.31
CA LYS A 12 -20.76 -3.99 9.11
C LYS A 12 -22.26 -4.18 8.90
N ILE A 13 -22.69 -4.49 7.68
CA ILE A 13 -24.09 -4.83 7.36
C ILE A 13 -24.50 -6.08 8.16
N LYS A 14 -23.73 -7.16 8.02
CA LYS A 14 -23.98 -8.44 8.70
C LYS A 14 -24.07 -8.30 10.22
N ASN A 15 -23.19 -7.50 10.80
CA ASN A 15 -23.14 -7.27 12.25
C ASN A 15 -24.07 -6.16 12.73
N ASN A 16 -24.92 -5.60 11.85
CA ASN A 16 -25.82 -4.48 12.13
C ASN A 16 -25.11 -3.34 12.90
N TYR A 17 -23.96 -2.89 12.39
CA TYR A 17 -23.08 -1.93 13.07
C TYR A 17 -23.84 -0.75 13.66
N LYS A 18 -23.87 -0.64 15.00
CA LYS A 18 -24.58 0.42 15.74
C LYS A 18 -26.02 0.65 15.25
N ASN A 19 -26.74 -0.43 14.92
CA ASN A 19 -28.10 -0.43 14.36
C ASN A 19 -28.25 0.23 12.97
N LYS A 20 -27.17 0.24 12.17
CA LYS A 20 -27.13 0.88 10.84
C LYS A 20 -27.06 -0.13 9.69
N GLY A 21 -27.33 -1.42 9.93
CA GLY A 21 -27.22 -2.48 8.92
C GLY A 21 -28.02 -2.18 7.64
N LYS A 22 -29.28 -1.77 7.78
CA LYS A 22 -30.17 -1.47 6.65
C LYS A 22 -29.68 -0.30 5.79
N ILE A 23 -29.32 0.83 6.41
CA ILE A 23 -28.83 1.99 5.66
C ILE A 23 -27.45 1.73 5.00
N LEU A 24 -26.63 0.87 5.61
CA LEU A 24 -25.37 0.43 5.03
C LEU A 24 -25.59 -0.51 3.83
N GLU A 25 -26.61 -1.36 3.90
CA GLU A 25 -27.02 -2.24 2.80
C GLU A 25 -27.54 -1.42 1.60
N GLU A 26 -28.36 -0.41 1.86
CA GLU A 26 -28.81 0.54 0.83
C GLU A 26 -27.64 1.31 0.21
N PHE A 27 -26.70 1.79 1.03
CA PHE A 27 -25.50 2.46 0.54
C PHE A 27 -24.62 1.52 -0.30
N HIS A 28 -24.42 0.28 0.14
CA HIS A 28 -23.66 -0.71 -0.61
C HIS A 28 -24.30 -0.98 -1.98
N LYS A 29 -25.61 -1.26 -2.01
CA LYS A 29 -26.34 -1.59 -3.24
C LYS A 29 -26.40 -0.43 -4.23
N ASN A 30 -26.70 0.78 -3.74
CA ASN A 30 -27.03 1.91 -4.61
C ASN A 30 -25.83 2.81 -4.92
N VAL A 31 -24.80 2.82 -4.06
CA VAL A 31 -23.63 3.69 -4.20
C VAL A 31 -22.37 2.88 -4.51
N TYR A 32 -21.99 1.94 -3.64
CA TYR A 32 -20.74 1.19 -3.80
C TYR A 32 -20.74 0.30 -5.04
N LEU A 33 -21.79 -0.51 -5.26
CA LEU A 33 -21.84 -1.40 -6.43
C LEU A 33 -21.85 -0.60 -7.75
N ASN A 34 -22.51 0.55 -7.79
CA ASN A 34 -22.48 1.42 -8.97
C ASN A 34 -21.07 1.98 -9.21
N PHE A 35 -20.39 2.46 -8.15
CA PHE A 35 -18.98 2.86 -8.25
C PHE A 35 -18.11 1.73 -8.80
N ARG A 36 -18.18 0.56 -8.17
CA ARG A 36 -17.37 -0.61 -8.51
C ARG A 36 -17.57 -1.03 -9.96
N ASN A 37 -18.82 -1.12 -10.42
CA ASN A 37 -19.15 -1.51 -11.78
C ASN A 37 -18.60 -0.53 -12.83
N ASN A 38 -18.45 0.75 -12.49
CA ASN A 38 -17.89 1.74 -13.42
C ASN A 38 -16.36 1.75 -13.37
N ILE A 39 -15.76 1.71 -12.18
CA ILE A 39 -14.30 1.76 -12.06
C ILE A 39 -13.62 0.50 -12.61
N GLU A 40 -14.26 -0.68 -12.52
CA GLU A 40 -13.72 -1.93 -13.08
C GLU A 40 -13.71 -1.97 -14.61
N LYS A 41 -14.44 -1.09 -15.28
CA LYS A 41 -14.40 -0.96 -16.75
C LYS A 41 -13.15 -0.21 -17.22
N LEU A 42 -12.51 0.56 -16.34
CA LEU A 42 -11.33 1.33 -16.68
C LEU A 42 -10.11 0.42 -16.83
N THR A 43 -9.35 0.65 -17.91
CA THR A 43 -8.05 0.01 -18.11
C THR A 43 -6.96 1.07 -17.92
N LEU A 44 -6.30 1.03 -16.78
CA LEU A 44 -5.23 1.96 -16.44
C LEU A 44 -3.89 1.47 -17.01
N SER A 45 -3.14 2.40 -17.61
CA SER A 45 -1.87 2.13 -18.28
C SER A 45 -1.13 3.45 -18.49
N LYS A 46 0.22 3.43 -18.46
CA LYS A 46 1.05 4.59 -18.81
C LYS A 46 0.75 5.18 -20.18
N HIS A 47 0.23 4.36 -21.09
CA HIS A 47 -0.08 4.77 -22.46
C HIS A 47 -1.41 5.51 -22.60
N ASN A 48 -2.27 5.47 -21.56
CA ASN A 48 -3.63 6.03 -21.59
C ASN A 48 -3.86 6.94 -20.36
N PRO A 49 -3.13 8.07 -20.23
CA PRO A 49 -3.25 8.98 -19.09
C PRO A 49 -4.67 9.53 -18.89
N GLU A 50 -5.48 9.64 -19.95
CA GLU A 50 -6.88 10.07 -19.89
C GLU A 50 -7.76 9.18 -19.01
N ASN A 51 -7.48 7.87 -18.94
CA ASN A 51 -8.22 6.96 -18.07
C ASN A 51 -7.98 7.25 -16.58
N PHE A 52 -6.87 7.91 -16.23
CA PHE A 52 -6.62 8.35 -14.85
C PHE A 52 -7.47 9.55 -14.47
N GLU A 53 -7.85 10.39 -15.43
CA GLU A 53 -8.78 11.49 -15.18
C GLU A 53 -10.17 10.95 -14.85
N GLU A 54 -10.69 10.03 -15.66
CA GLU A 54 -11.97 9.35 -15.38
C GLU A 54 -11.91 8.57 -14.07
N PHE A 55 -10.79 7.89 -13.80
CA PHE A 55 -10.56 7.22 -12.52
C PHE A 55 -10.66 8.19 -11.34
N ALA A 56 -9.96 9.33 -11.40
CA ALA A 56 -10.02 10.32 -10.34
C ALA A 56 -11.42 10.90 -10.17
N GLN A 57 -12.17 11.11 -11.25
CA GLN A 57 -13.57 11.56 -11.18
C GLN A 57 -14.45 10.56 -10.43
N LEU A 58 -14.35 9.26 -10.75
CA LEU A 58 -15.09 8.19 -10.05
C LEU A 58 -14.69 8.09 -8.57
N ILE A 59 -13.39 8.15 -8.27
CA ILE A 59 -12.88 8.14 -6.90
C ILE A 59 -13.39 9.35 -6.12
N ASN A 60 -13.33 10.55 -6.70
CA ASN A 60 -13.83 11.78 -6.07
C ASN A 60 -15.33 11.70 -5.79
N TRP A 61 -16.13 11.23 -6.76
CA TRP A 61 -17.56 11.03 -6.61
C TRP A 61 -17.89 10.07 -5.46
N TYR A 62 -17.25 8.90 -5.44
CA TYR A 62 -17.50 7.91 -4.40
C TYR A 62 -17.02 8.39 -3.04
N TYR A 63 -15.82 8.98 -2.96
CA TYR A 63 -15.29 9.52 -1.71
C TYR A 63 -16.19 10.60 -1.12
N PHE A 64 -16.73 11.50 -1.96
CA PHE A 64 -17.72 12.48 -1.52
C PHE A 64 -18.95 11.80 -0.91
N LYS A 65 -19.51 10.80 -1.59
CA LYS A 65 -20.67 10.04 -1.09
C LYS A 65 -20.37 9.28 0.19
N LEU A 66 -19.16 8.73 0.31
CA LEU A 66 -18.69 8.01 1.48
C LEU A 66 -18.58 8.92 2.70
N VAL A 67 -17.97 10.09 2.55
CA VAL A 67 -17.83 11.10 3.62
C VAL A 67 -19.19 11.68 4.01
N GLU A 68 -20.04 12.01 3.04
CA GLU A 68 -21.41 12.48 3.27
C GLU A 68 -22.22 11.45 4.07
N PHE A 69 -22.18 10.18 3.65
CA PHE A 69 -22.86 9.09 4.36
C PHE A 69 -22.31 8.89 5.77
N SER A 70 -20.99 8.90 5.93
CA SER A 70 -20.30 8.75 7.21
C SER A 70 -20.75 9.82 8.20
N LYS A 71 -20.76 11.08 7.76
CA LYS A 71 -21.20 12.24 8.55
C LYS A 71 -22.68 12.17 8.90
N ASN A 72 -23.56 11.99 7.92
CA ASN A 72 -25.02 12.00 8.12
C ASN A 72 -25.50 10.87 9.04
N ASN A 73 -24.76 9.75 9.05
CA ASN A 73 -25.12 8.58 9.84
C ASN A 73 -24.21 8.39 11.06
N ASN A 74 -23.39 9.36 11.45
CA ASN A 74 -22.48 9.29 12.61
C ASN A 74 -21.67 7.98 12.63
N ILE A 75 -21.03 7.65 11.50
CA ILE A 75 -20.11 6.52 11.39
C ILE A 75 -18.78 6.96 12.01
N SER A 76 -18.31 6.21 13.01
CA SER A 76 -17.02 6.50 13.65
C SER A 76 -15.86 6.32 12.68
N THR A 77 -14.93 7.26 12.67
CA THR A 77 -13.66 7.19 11.92
C THR A 77 -12.84 5.95 12.28
N GLN A 78 -12.87 5.53 13.55
CA GLN A 78 -12.20 4.31 14.05
C GLN A 78 -12.76 3.03 13.43
N SER A 79 -13.93 3.07 12.80
CA SER A 79 -14.54 1.90 12.15
C SER A 79 -13.87 1.53 10.82
N LYS A 80 -12.83 2.25 10.40
CA LYS A 80 -12.14 2.10 9.11
C LYS A 80 -13.04 2.24 7.89
N PHE A 81 -14.19 2.89 8.03
CA PHE A 81 -15.15 3.04 6.93
C PHE A 81 -14.51 3.80 5.76
N GLU A 82 -13.97 4.98 6.01
CA GLU A 82 -13.29 5.80 5.01
C GLU A 82 -11.89 5.28 4.64
N SER A 83 -11.09 4.87 5.63
CA SER A 83 -9.71 4.43 5.38
C SER A 83 -9.62 3.17 4.52
N SER A 84 -10.53 2.21 4.70
CA SER A 84 -10.56 0.97 3.90
C SER A 84 -10.85 1.22 2.42
N PHE A 85 -11.52 2.33 2.08
CA PHE A 85 -11.69 2.72 0.67
C PHE A 85 -10.35 3.14 0.05
N LEU A 86 -9.55 3.93 0.76
CA LEU A 86 -8.21 4.32 0.28
C LEU A 86 -7.29 3.11 0.11
N GLU A 87 -7.40 2.09 0.97
CA GLU A 87 -6.72 0.81 0.81
C GLU A 87 -7.14 0.12 -0.52
N GLU A 88 -8.45 0.10 -0.81
CA GLU A 88 -9.01 -0.52 -2.01
C GLU A 88 -8.62 0.20 -3.32
N ILE A 89 -8.36 1.50 -3.30
CA ILE A 89 -7.88 2.27 -4.48
C ILE A 89 -6.65 1.62 -5.11
N ASN A 90 -5.71 1.15 -4.29
CA ASN A 90 -4.50 0.48 -4.77
C ASN A 90 -4.81 -0.81 -5.55
N CYS A 91 -5.88 -1.52 -5.17
CA CYS A 91 -6.29 -2.72 -5.90
C CYS A 91 -6.78 -2.36 -7.30
N TYR A 92 -7.57 -1.29 -7.47
CA TYR A 92 -8.01 -0.84 -8.78
C TYR A 92 -6.86 -0.35 -9.65
N LEU A 93 -5.90 0.38 -9.06
CA LEU A 93 -4.70 0.85 -9.76
C LEU A 93 -3.87 -0.31 -10.30
N PHE A 94 -3.59 -1.33 -9.48
CA PHE A 94 -2.48 -2.24 -9.77
C PHE A 94 -2.86 -3.67 -10.15
N GLN A 95 -4.10 -4.12 -9.92
CA GLN A 95 -4.47 -5.52 -10.18
C GLN A 95 -4.20 -5.99 -11.62
N ASN A 96 -4.18 -5.05 -12.57
CA ASN A 96 -4.05 -5.33 -13.99
C ASN A 96 -2.61 -5.37 -14.49
N LEU A 97 -1.62 -5.09 -13.62
CA LEU A 97 -0.21 -5.19 -13.94
C LEU A 97 0.15 -6.62 -14.37
N LEU A 98 0.97 -6.75 -15.42
CA LEU A 98 1.30 -8.05 -16.04
C LEU A 98 1.84 -9.09 -15.06
N PRO A 99 2.81 -8.78 -14.16
CA PRO A 99 3.29 -9.76 -13.19
C PRO A 99 2.20 -10.27 -12.23
N ILE A 100 1.17 -9.47 -11.98
CA ILE A 100 0.03 -9.86 -11.14
C ILE A 100 -0.94 -10.72 -11.95
N LYS A 101 -1.28 -10.32 -13.17
CA LYS A 101 -2.15 -11.11 -14.07
C LYS A 101 -1.58 -12.51 -14.36
N ASN A 102 -0.26 -12.61 -14.47
CA ASN A 102 0.43 -13.87 -14.73
C ASN A 102 0.69 -14.69 -13.44
N ASN A 103 0.19 -14.25 -12.28
CA ASN A 103 0.40 -14.86 -10.97
C ASN A 103 1.87 -14.99 -10.53
N GLU A 104 2.77 -14.19 -11.10
CA GLU A 104 4.16 -14.10 -10.63
C GLU A 104 4.24 -13.33 -9.31
N LEU A 105 3.42 -12.29 -9.20
CA LEU A 105 3.22 -11.49 -8.00
C LEU A 105 1.76 -11.57 -7.58
N GLY A 106 1.50 -11.38 -6.28
CA GLY A 106 0.16 -11.26 -5.73
C GLY A 106 -0.02 -9.96 -4.95
N ILE A 107 -1.28 -9.60 -4.72
CA ILE A 107 -1.66 -8.51 -3.81
C ILE A 107 -1.93 -9.11 -2.43
N PHE A 108 -1.34 -8.51 -1.39
CA PHE A 108 -1.42 -8.95 -0.01
C PHE A 108 -1.55 -7.75 0.92
N ASN A 109 -2.00 -8.00 2.15
CA ASN A 109 -2.04 -7.00 3.22
C ASN A 109 -1.66 -7.61 4.59
N LYS A 110 -1.32 -8.90 4.60
CA LYS A 110 -1.05 -9.67 5.82
C LYS A 110 0.17 -10.56 5.64
N ARG A 111 0.82 -10.86 6.75
CA ARG A 111 1.96 -11.80 6.80
C ARG A 111 3.12 -11.38 5.91
N ILE A 112 3.38 -10.09 5.83
CA ILE A 112 4.55 -9.54 5.14
C ILE A 112 5.78 -9.84 5.99
N PHE A 113 6.78 -10.47 5.39
CA PHE A 113 7.99 -10.86 6.09
C PHE A 113 8.74 -9.63 6.63
N ALA A 114 9.02 -9.62 7.93
CA ALA A 114 9.70 -8.53 8.63
C ALA A 114 10.85 -9.02 9.52
N GLY A 115 11.27 -10.28 9.35
CA GLY A 115 12.46 -10.84 10.01
C GLY A 115 12.23 -12.22 10.62
N LEU A 116 13.27 -12.70 11.31
CA LEU A 116 13.27 -13.97 12.04
C LEU A 116 13.48 -13.72 13.52
N LYS A 117 12.84 -14.53 14.35
CA LYS A 117 13.09 -14.61 15.79
C LYS A 117 13.63 -16.00 16.11
N ILE A 118 14.71 -16.04 16.89
CA ILE A 118 15.30 -17.29 17.38
C ILE A 118 15.15 -17.29 18.90
N ASN A 119 14.60 -18.35 19.48
CA ASN A 119 14.51 -18.50 20.92
C ASN A 119 15.77 -19.20 21.49
N ASN A 120 15.87 -19.28 22.82
CA ASN A 120 17.00 -19.92 23.51
C ASN A 120 17.15 -21.42 23.22
N GLU A 121 16.11 -22.06 22.67
CA GLU A 121 16.11 -23.48 22.27
C GLU A 121 16.50 -23.67 20.80
N GLY A 122 16.87 -22.59 20.09
CA GLY A 122 17.18 -22.62 18.66
C GLY A 122 15.96 -22.72 17.74
N LYS A 123 14.74 -22.60 18.27
CA LYS A 123 13.50 -22.57 17.48
C LYS A 123 13.39 -21.24 16.74
N ILE A 124 13.28 -21.31 15.43
CA ILE A 124 13.07 -20.14 14.56
C ILE A 124 11.57 -19.90 14.35
N SER A 125 11.14 -18.65 14.45
CA SER A 125 9.81 -18.20 14.06
C SER A 125 9.89 -16.93 13.20
N LEU A 126 8.85 -16.70 12.40
CA LEU A 126 8.77 -15.49 11.56
C LEU A 126 8.26 -14.29 12.37
N ILE A 127 8.88 -13.14 12.15
CA ILE A 127 8.31 -11.84 12.48
C ILE A 127 7.62 -11.36 11.22
N ASN A 128 6.31 -11.12 11.31
CA ASN A 128 5.51 -10.63 10.21
C ASN A 128 4.86 -9.30 10.58
N LYS A 129 4.58 -8.49 9.56
CA LYS A 129 3.73 -7.31 9.68
C LYS A 129 2.53 -7.40 8.75
N ASP A 130 1.47 -6.74 9.17
CA ASP A 130 0.36 -6.39 8.30
C ASP A 130 0.61 -4.97 7.80
N VAL A 131 0.25 -4.72 6.55
CA VAL A 131 0.39 -3.42 5.88
C VAL A 131 -0.91 -3.11 5.17
N ASP A 132 -1.14 -1.85 4.83
CA ASP A 132 -2.37 -1.44 4.15
C ASP A 132 -2.45 -2.03 2.73
N PHE A 133 -1.33 -2.09 1.99
CA PHE A 133 -1.25 -2.75 0.69
C PHE A 133 0.17 -3.26 0.39
N CYS A 134 0.28 -4.42 -0.27
CA CYS A 134 1.54 -5.02 -0.70
C CYS A 134 1.38 -5.74 -2.03
N ILE A 135 2.34 -5.53 -2.94
CA ILE A 135 2.58 -6.41 -4.09
C ILE A 135 3.82 -7.22 -3.76
N GLY A 136 3.73 -8.55 -3.83
CA GLY A 136 4.82 -9.41 -3.39
C GLY A 136 4.76 -10.83 -3.93
N ILE A 137 5.74 -11.61 -3.53
CA ILE A 137 5.87 -13.03 -3.88
C ILE A 137 5.40 -13.85 -2.69
N LYS A 138 4.46 -14.77 -2.92
CA LYS A 138 4.08 -15.75 -1.91
C LYS A 138 5.12 -16.87 -1.87
N SER A 139 5.73 -17.07 -0.72
CA SER A 139 6.78 -18.08 -0.52
C SER A 139 6.49 -18.96 0.68
N ILE A 140 7.16 -20.11 0.74
CA ILE A 140 7.15 -21.02 1.88
C ILE A 140 8.60 -21.21 2.31
N ILE A 141 8.90 -20.89 3.57
CA ILE A 141 10.20 -21.22 4.16
C ILE A 141 10.05 -22.52 4.94
N LYS A 142 10.98 -23.44 4.73
CA LYS A 142 11.11 -24.67 5.53
C LYS A 142 12.41 -24.60 6.32
N ILE A 143 12.33 -24.86 7.62
CA ILE A 143 13.47 -24.83 8.55
C ILE A 143 13.54 -26.19 9.23
N ASN A 144 14.56 -26.97 8.91
CA ASN A 144 14.73 -28.35 9.41
C ASN A 144 13.44 -29.18 9.20
N ASP A 145 13.02 -29.91 10.23
CA ASP A 145 11.81 -30.73 10.24
C ASP A 145 10.54 -29.96 10.63
N GLN A 146 10.60 -28.63 10.72
CA GLN A 146 9.41 -27.83 11.02
C GLN A 146 8.45 -27.81 9.82
N PRO A 147 7.13 -27.70 10.07
CA PRO A 147 6.15 -27.43 9.02
C PRO A 147 6.54 -26.18 8.23
N GLY A 148 6.35 -26.22 6.91
CA GLY A 148 6.61 -25.07 6.04
C GLY A 148 5.79 -23.85 6.49
N ILE A 149 6.45 -22.71 6.66
CA ILE A 149 5.82 -21.47 7.08
C ILE A 149 5.62 -20.58 5.86
N SER A 150 4.36 -20.28 5.54
CA SER A 150 4.02 -19.37 4.44
C SER A 150 4.25 -17.91 4.84
N LEU A 151 4.88 -17.16 3.95
CA LEU A 151 5.11 -15.73 4.08
C LEU A 151 4.97 -15.02 2.74
N THR A 152 4.89 -13.69 2.80
CA THR A 152 4.94 -12.82 1.63
C THR A 152 6.25 -12.04 1.63
N ILE A 153 7.04 -12.18 0.57
CA ILE A 153 8.23 -11.37 0.31
C ILE A 153 7.76 -10.11 -0.43
N PRO A 154 7.84 -8.91 0.16
CA PRO A 154 7.34 -7.70 -0.47
C PRO A 154 8.27 -7.22 -1.59
N VAL A 155 7.67 -6.85 -2.72
CA VAL A 155 8.32 -6.04 -3.78
C VAL A 155 7.96 -4.57 -3.58
N VAL A 156 6.68 -4.30 -3.31
CA VAL A 156 6.14 -2.99 -2.98
C VAL A 156 5.28 -3.13 -1.73
N CYS A 157 5.43 -2.21 -0.79
CA CYS A 157 4.55 -2.02 0.36
C CYS A 157 4.09 -0.57 0.38
N VAL A 158 2.82 -0.36 0.68
CA VAL A 158 2.20 0.97 0.75
C VAL A 158 1.46 1.06 2.07
N GLU A 159 1.82 2.06 2.86
CA GLU A 159 1.03 2.52 4.00
C GLU A 159 0.05 3.57 3.50
N VAL A 160 -1.22 3.49 3.92
CA VAL A 160 -2.29 4.36 3.45
C VAL A 160 -2.88 5.14 4.64
N LYS A 161 -2.97 6.46 4.51
CA LYS A 161 -3.46 7.33 5.59
C LYS A 161 -4.47 8.35 5.09
N THR A 162 -5.55 8.57 5.86
CA THR A 162 -6.55 9.61 5.54
C THR A 162 -5.96 11.01 5.62
N TYR A 163 -4.96 11.23 6.46
CA TYR A 163 -4.12 12.43 6.51
C TYR A 163 -2.78 12.06 7.15
N LEU A 164 -1.78 12.91 7.05
CA LEU A 164 -0.47 12.67 7.67
C LEU A 164 -0.13 13.73 8.71
N ASP A 165 -0.06 13.34 9.98
CA ASP A 165 0.51 14.15 11.07
C ASP A 165 1.90 13.62 11.50
N ALA A 166 2.57 14.32 12.43
CA ALA A 166 3.91 13.96 12.89
C ALA A 166 3.99 12.59 13.58
N THR A 167 2.95 12.21 14.32
CA THR A 167 2.90 10.93 15.03
C THR A 167 2.74 9.78 14.05
N MET A 168 1.75 9.87 13.15
CA MET A 168 1.54 8.89 12.08
C MET A 168 2.77 8.76 11.19
N PHE A 169 3.44 9.87 10.91
CA PHE A 169 4.66 9.83 10.12
C PHE A 169 5.79 9.06 10.82
N GLY A 170 5.97 9.25 12.13
CA GLY A 170 6.92 8.47 12.92
C GLY A 170 6.61 6.98 12.90
N GLU A 171 5.33 6.61 13.03
CA GLU A 171 4.87 5.21 12.96
C GLU A 171 5.17 4.57 11.60
N VAL A 172 4.87 5.28 10.51
CA VAL A 172 5.14 4.81 9.14
C VAL A 172 6.64 4.62 8.91
N LYS A 173 7.49 5.54 9.39
CA LYS A 173 8.95 5.40 9.29
C LYS A 173 9.43 4.13 10.02
N ASN A 174 8.97 3.90 11.25
CA ASN A 174 9.33 2.71 12.02
C ASN A 174 8.82 1.42 11.36
N SER A 175 7.60 1.45 10.82
CA SER A 175 7.01 0.34 10.10
C SER A 175 7.87 -0.05 8.90
N SER A 176 8.21 0.96 8.09
CA SER A 176 8.97 0.82 6.85
C SER A 176 10.39 0.33 7.09
N SER A 177 11.09 0.86 8.10
CA SER A 177 12.43 0.38 8.46
C SER A 177 12.42 -1.09 8.82
N SER A 178 11.41 -1.56 9.58
CA SER A 178 11.34 -2.97 9.98
C SER A 178 11.24 -3.90 8.77
N ILE A 179 10.43 -3.54 7.77
CA ILE A 179 10.27 -4.33 6.54
C ILE A 179 11.53 -4.24 5.67
N LYS A 180 12.08 -3.03 5.49
CA LYS A 180 13.28 -2.76 4.68
C LYS A 180 14.51 -3.48 5.22
N TYR A 181 14.68 -3.58 6.54
CA TYR A 181 15.77 -4.34 7.13
C TYR A 181 15.68 -5.84 6.84
N ALA A 182 14.46 -6.39 6.78
CA ALA A 182 14.26 -7.80 6.40
C ALA A 182 14.28 -8.01 4.88
N ASN A 183 13.93 -6.99 4.10
CA ASN A 183 13.81 -7.03 2.64
C ASN A 183 14.42 -5.75 2.04
N PRO A 184 15.76 -5.65 1.88
CA PRO A 184 16.40 -4.42 1.41
C PRO A 184 15.90 -3.93 0.05
N ASN A 185 15.49 -4.87 -0.82
CA ASN A 185 15.00 -4.58 -2.16
C ASN A 185 13.50 -4.22 -2.21
N SER A 186 12.76 -4.30 -1.09
CA SER A 186 11.35 -3.90 -1.07
C SER A 186 11.23 -2.38 -1.16
N ASN A 187 10.36 -1.87 -2.02
CA ASN A 187 10.05 -0.44 -2.08
C ASN A 187 8.90 -0.10 -1.14
N MET A 188 9.12 0.91 -0.28
CA MET A 188 8.20 1.31 0.78
C MET A 188 7.63 2.68 0.47
N TYR A 189 6.32 2.78 0.33
CA TYR A 189 5.64 4.02 -0.01
C TYR A 189 4.62 4.41 1.06
N LEU A 190 4.33 5.70 1.12
CA LEU A 190 3.21 6.23 1.88
C LEU A 190 2.26 6.93 0.92
N LEU A 191 0.99 6.54 0.95
CA LEU A 191 -0.09 7.21 0.24
C LEU A 191 -0.98 7.92 1.28
N CYS A 192 -1.12 9.24 1.16
CA CYS A 192 -2.02 9.98 2.04
C CYS A 192 -2.92 10.93 1.26
N THR A 193 -4.08 11.28 1.83
CA THR A 193 -4.96 12.22 1.12
C THR A 193 -4.47 13.65 1.20
N TYR A 194 -4.06 14.13 2.39
CA TYR A 194 -3.47 15.46 2.57
C TYR A 194 -2.48 15.49 3.74
N LEU A 195 -1.59 16.47 3.75
CA LEU A 195 -0.63 16.69 4.84
C LEU A 195 -1.25 17.56 5.95
N SER A 196 -0.96 17.18 7.19
CA SER A 196 -1.26 17.93 8.41
C SER A 196 -0.01 17.95 9.32
N ILE A 197 1.15 18.12 8.69
CA ILE A 197 2.47 18.08 9.32
C ILE A 197 3.31 19.25 8.80
N ALA A 198 4.17 19.79 9.65
CA ALA A 198 5.07 20.89 9.28
C ALA A 198 6.18 20.39 8.32
N ASN A 199 6.62 21.28 7.42
CA ASN A 199 7.55 20.95 6.35
C ASN A 199 8.91 20.45 6.87
N GLU A 200 9.34 20.90 8.04
CA GLU A 200 10.62 20.51 8.64
C GLU A 200 10.70 19.00 8.89
N HIS A 201 9.58 18.38 9.29
CA HIS A 201 9.52 16.94 9.49
C HIS A 201 9.72 16.18 8.17
N ILE A 202 9.14 16.67 7.07
CA ILE A 202 9.30 16.08 5.74
C ILE A 202 10.75 16.25 5.26
N ILE A 203 11.31 17.45 5.42
CA ILE A 203 12.70 17.75 5.04
C ILE A 203 13.67 16.82 5.79
N SER A 204 13.47 16.65 7.10
CA SER A 204 14.31 15.75 7.91
C SER A 204 14.26 14.29 7.47
N ALA A 205 13.15 13.88 6.84
CA ALA A 205 12.94 12.51 6.41
C ALA A 205 13.50 12.20 5.03
N ARG A 206 13.92 13.19 4.24
CA ARG A 206 14.63 12.96 2.97
C ARG A 206 15.92 12.13 3.15
N GLY A 207 16.51 12.16 4.34
CA GLY A 207 17.66 11.32 4.69
C GLY A 207 17.29 9.89 5.14
N ASN A 208 16.00 9.54 5.24
CA ASN A 208 15.57 8.21 5.64
C ASN A 208 15.47 7.28 4.42
N SER A 209 16.41 6.34 4.29
CA SER A 209 16.43 5.36 3.20
C SER A 209 15.34 4.29 3.30
N ALA A 210 14.57 4.24 4.38
CA ALA A 210 13.55 3.22 4.58
C ALA A 210 12.22 3.52 3.87
N LEU A 211 11.93 4.78 3.54
CA LEU A 211 10.78 5.20 2.73
C LEU A 211 11.29 5.69 1.37
N ASN A 212 10.71 5.17 0.30
CA ASN A 212 11.06 5.52 -1.06
C ASN A 212 10.40 6.83 -1.50
N GLU A 213 9.10 6.99 -1.26
CA GLU A 213 8.36 8.22 -1.59
C GLU A 213 7.06 8.35 -0.78
N ILE A 214 6.56 9.58 -0.65
CA ILE A 214 5.27 9.94 -0.07
C ILE A 214 4.40 10.59 -1.14
N PHE A 215 3.30 9.94 -1.51
CA PHE A 215 2.31 10.48 -2.42
C PHE A 215 1.18 11.18 -1.65
N VAL A 216 0.90 12.43 -2.01
CA VAL A 216 -0.16 13.24 -1.40
C VAL A 216 -1.23 13.52 -2.45
N LEU A 217 -2.42 12.93 -2.30
CA LEU A 217 -3.43 12.92 -3.35
C LEU A 217 -4.20 14.25 -3.48
N LYS A 218 -4.18 15.11 -2.46
CA LYS A 218 -4.88 16.39 -2.41
C LYS A 218 -3.97 17.48 -1.88
N HIS A 219 -4.13 18.68 -2.39
CA HIS A 219 -3.40 19.85 -1.88
C HIS A 219 -3.76 20.18 -0.42
N ASN A 220 -5.05 20.10 -0.08
CA ASN A 220 -5.55 20.16 1.29
C ASN A 220 -6.83 19.32 1.45
N LYS A 221 -7.40 19.32 2.66
CA LYS A 221 -8.60 18.54 3.01
C LYS A 221 -9.80 18.79 2.08
N ASP A 222 -9.96 20.02 1.61
CA ASP A 222 -11.14 20.48 0.86
C ASP A 222 -10.99 20.33 -0.65
N ASN A 223 -9.79 20.00 -1.14
CA ASN A 223 -9.57 19.72 -2.55
C ASN A 223 -10.06 18.32 -2.96
N LEU A 224 -10.29 18.18 -4.27
CA LEU A 224 -10.47 16.89 -4.93
C LEU A 224 -9.12 16.17 -5.06
N PHE A 225 -9.18 14.86 -5.23
CA PHE A 225 -8.03 14.07 -5.64
C PHE A 225 -7.57 14.47 -7.05
N ASP A 226 -6.27 14.70 -7.22
CA ASP A 226 -5.67 15.06 -8.49
C ASP A 226 -5.28 13.80 -9.28
N TRP A 227 -5.81 13.68 -10.50
CA TRP A 227 -5.54 12.56 -11.38
C TRP A 227 -4.07 12.43 -11.76
N LYS A 228 -3.33 13.55 -11.83
CA LYS A 228 -1.90 13.55 -12.15
C LYS A 228 -1.10 12.82 -11.10
N ILE A 229 -1.52 12.93 -9.83
CA ILE A 229 -0.86 12.23 -8.73
C ILE A 229 -1.17 10.73 -8.79
N PHE A 230 -2.39 10.32 -9.17
CA PHE A 230 -2.69 8.91 -9.42
C PHE A 230 -1.86 8.34 -10.57
N TYR A 231 -1.70 9.10 -11.66
CA TYR A 231 -0.90 8.71 -12.80
C TYR A 231 0.59 8.56 -12.42
N ASP A 232 1.16 9.55 -11.74
CA ASP A 232 2.56 9.51 -11.30
C ASP A 232 2.82 8.37 -10.31
N TYR A 233 1.94 8.22 -9.33
CA TYR A 233 1.96 7.09 -8.39
C TYR A 233 1.89 5.75 -9.13
N TYR A 234 0.99 5.62 -10.11
CA TYR A 234 0.90 4.40 -10.91
C TYR A 234 2.21 4.12 -11.65
N CYS A 235 2.81 5.16 -12.23
CA CYS A 235 4.03 5.03 -13.01
C CYS A 235 5.20 4.53 -12.18
N GLU A 236 5.39 5.12 -11.00
CA GLU A 236 6.40 4.74 -10.02
C GLU A 236 6.25 3.27 -9.61
N ILE A 237 5.05 2.89 -9.15
CA ILE A 237 4.80 1.51 -8.69
C ILE A 237 4.95 0.51 -9.83
N GLU A 238 4.44 0.81 -11.03
CA GLU A 238 4.62 -0.07 -12.19
C GLU A 238 6.10 -0.24 -12.54
N ASN A 239 6.92 0.82 -12.50
CA ASN A 239 8.36 0.71 -12.75
C ASN A 239 9.04 -0.23 -11.75
N CYS A 240 8.72 -0.12 -10.47
CA CYS A 240 9.25 -1.02 -9.44
C CYS A 240 8.79 -2.47 -9.63
N VAL A 241 7.50 -2.66 -9.93
CA VAL A 241 6.93 -3.99 -10.17
C VAL A 241 7.51 -4.64 -11.41
N MET A 242 7.79 -3.89 -12.48
CA MET A 242 8.38 -4.43 -13.71
C MET A 242 9.88 -4.73 -13.59
N SER A 243 10.58 -4.04 -12.68
CA SER A 243 12.01 -4.20 -12.44
C SER A 243 12.36 -5.15 -11.28
N TYR A 244 11.38 -5.77 -10.63
CA TYR A 244 11.60 -6.62 -9.43
C TYR A 244 12.53 -7.83 -9.64
N LYS A 245 12.69 -8.27 -10.88
CA LYS A 245 13.60 -9.36 -11.30
C LYS A 245 14.93 -8.86 -11.86
N ALA A 246 15.15 -7.54 -11.93
CA ALA A 246 16.42 -6.99 -12.37
C ALA A 246 17.54 -7.55 -11.47
N SER A 247 18.59 -8.10 -12.07
CA SER A 247 19.63 -8.79 -11.30
C SER A 247 20.39 -7.80 -10.43
N ASP A 248 20.63 -8.15 -9.16
CA ASP A 248 21.55 -7.46 -8.24
C ASP A 248 23.04 -7.58 -8.68
N LYS A 249 23.32 -7.78 -9.97
CA LYS A 249 24.69 -7.89 -10.50
C LYS A 249 25.39 -6.55 -10.39
N ILE A 250 26.21 -6.43 -9.36
CA ILE A 250 27.13 -5.31 -9.20
C ILE A 250 28.36 -5.58 -10.09
N THR A 251 28.36 -5.02 -11.29
CA THR A 251 29.49 -5.15 -12.24
C THR A 251 30.51 -4.06 -11.96
N VAL A 252 31.62 -4.41 -11.28
CA VAL A 252 32.75 -3.47 -11.08
C VAL A 252 34.11 -4.19 -11.17
N PRO A 253 35.17 -3.51 -11.65
CA PRO A 253 36.55 -4.03 -11.59
C PRO A 253 37.23 -3.83 -10.21
N GLY A 254 36.53 -3.31 -9.19
CA GLY A 254 37.11 -2.84 -7.92
C GLY A 254 36.37 -3.26 -6.65
N ARG A 255 36.72 -2.64 -5.51
CA ARG A 255 36.08 -2.91 -4.21
C ARG A 255 34.85 -2.00 -4.01
N LEU A 256 33.80 -2.53 -3.39
CA LEU A 256 32.49 -1.85 -3.26
C LEU A 256 32.28 -1.10 -1.94
N PHE A 257 33.04 -1.41 -0.89
CA PHE A 257 32.83 -0.84 0.45
C PHE A 257 34.14 -0.43 1.15
N LYS A 258 35.29 -0.81 0.61
CA LYS A 258 36.62 -0.55 1.20
C LYS A 258 37.53 0.04 0.13
N PRO A 259 38.48 0.93 0.48
CA PRO A 259 39.41 1.50 -0.49
C PRO A 259 40.29 0.41 -1.13
N LEU A 260 40.68 0.62 -2.38
CA LEU A 260 41.70 -0.20 -3.05
C LEU A 260 43.01 -0.08 -2.27
N ILE A 261 43.70 -1.20 -2.06
CA ILE A 261 45.03 -1.18 -1.45
C ILE A 261 45.96 -0.54 -2.48
N THR A 262 46.51 0.63 -2.16
CA THR A 262 47.57 1.26 -2.93
C THR A 262 48.84 0.43 -2.77
N TYR A 263 49.37 -0.09 -3.88
CA TYR A 263 50.72 -0.64 -3.89
C TYR A 263 51.70 0.52 -3.99
N SER A 264 52.49 0.75 -2.95
CA SER A 264 53.69 1.59 -3.04
C SER A 264 54.72 0.82 -3.85
N HIS A 265 54.99 1.29 -5.07
CA HIS A 265 56.13 0.83 -5.88
C HIS A 265 57.45 1.31 -5.29
#